data_AF-A0A6B3GTV2-F1
#
_entry.id   AF-A0A6B3GTV2-F1
#
_cell.length_a   1.000
_cell.length_b   1.000
_cell.length_c   1.000
_cell.angle_alpha   90.00
_cell.angle_beta   90.00
_cell.angle_gamma   90.00
#
_symmetry.space_group_name_H-M   'P 1'
#
loop_
_entity.id
_entity.type
_entity.pdbx_description
1 polymer ?
#
loop_
_entity_poly.entity_id
_entity_poly.type
_entity_poly.pdbx_seq_one_letter_code
_entity_poly.pdbx_strand_id
1 'polypeptide(L)'
;DWLRSLWHYENQVYDFHVGLTSGHTYESNPWSWLVLGRPVSYFYEEQTGCAQSSTGKCAAEVLAIGTPLLWWLACFALAYVVWRWFFRRDWRAGAIACGVVAGWLPWFFYQERTIFLFYAVV
;
A
#
# COMPACT_ATOMS: atom_id res chain seq x y z
N ASP A 1 14.60 5.97 -34.80
CA ASP A 1 15.19 6.11 -33.45
C ASP A 1 14.20 6.17 -32.28
N TRP A 2 12.91 5.89 -32.45
CA TRP A 2 11.95 5.97 -31.33
C TRP A 2 12.06 4.80 -30.34
N LEU A 3 12.29 3.57 -30.81
CA LEU A 3 12.43 2.38 -29.94
C LEU A 3 13.62 2.50 -28.98
N ARG A 4 14.75 3.02 -29.46
CA ARG A 4 15.93 3.25 -28.62
C ARG A 4 15.67 4.32 -27.57
N SER A 5 15.00 5.41 -27.94
CA SER A 5 14.62 6.47 -27.00
C SER A 5 13.62 5.98 -25.96
N LEU A 6 12.62 5.17 -26.36
CA LEU A 6 11.67 4.55 -25.43
C LEU A 6 12.39 3.63 -24.44
N TRP A 7 13.26 2.75 -24.94
CA TRP A 7 14.06 1.87 -24.08
C TRP A 7 14.92 2.66 -23.09
N HIS A 8 15.59 3.71 -23.56
CA HIS A 8 16.38 4.58 -22.70
C HIS A 8 15.52 5.25 -21.62
N TYR A 9 14.35 5.76 -21.98
CA TYR A 9 13.41 6.38 -21.05
C TYR A 9 12.95 5.40 -19.96
N GLU A 10 12.49 4.20 -20.33
CA GLU A 10 12.03 3.20 -19.36
C GLU A 10 13.16 2.73 -18.42
N ASN A 11 14.41 2.65 -18.90
CA ASN A 11 15.55 2.37 -18.03
C ASN A 11 15.77 3.51 -17.01
N GLN A 12 15.68 4.77 -17.44
CA GLN A 12 15.81 5.90 -16.52
C GLN A 12 14.66 5.92 -15.49
N VAL A 13 13.44 5.59 -15.90
CA VAL A 13 12.30 5.45 -14.99
C VAL A 13 12.58 4.33 -13.99
N TYR A 14 13.01 3.15 -14.44
CA TYR A 14 13.33 2.03 -13.57
C TYR A 14 14.43 2.40 -12.55
N ASP A 15 15.56 2.93 -13.01
CA ASP A 15 16.71 3.31 -12.18
C ASP A 15 16.33 4.32 -11.09
N PHE A 16 15.53 5.35 -11.45
CA PHE A 16 15.01 6.29 -10.48
C PHE A 16 14.15 5.60 -9.43
N HIS A 17 13.22 4.74 -9.84
CA HIS A 17 12.31 4.10 -8.91
C HIS A 17 13.08 3.17 -7.97
N VAL A 18 13.90 2.25 -8.46
CA VAL A 18 14.64 1.33 -7.58
C VAL A 18 15.63 2.04 -6.65
N GLY A 19 16.15 3.21 -7.05
CA GLY A 19 17.03 4.05 -6.23
C GLY A 19 16.32 5.02 -5.28
N LEU A 20 14.98 5.12 -5.30
CA LEU A 20 14.24 6.05 -4.45
C LEU A 20 14.07 5.49 -3.03
N THR A 21 15.01 5.85 -2.15
CA THR A 21 15.08 5.43 -0.75
C THR A 21 15.09 6.62 0.22
N SER A 22 14.62 7.79 -0.21
CA SER A 22 14.55 8.98 0.64
C SER A 22 13.43 8.83 1.68
N GLY A 23 13.77 8.78 2.96
CA GLY A 23 12.78 8.57 4.03
C GLY A 23 11.63 9.59 4.01
N HIS A 24 10.43 9.13 4.32
CA HIS A 24 9.24 9.98 4.45
C HIS A 24 8.44 9.66 5.72
N THR A 25 7.93 10.68 6.42
CA THR A 25 7.25 10.54 7.73
C THR A 25 6.10 9.54 7.72
N TYR A 26 5.37 9.49 6.61
CA TYR A 26 4.22 8.60 6.40
C TYR A 26 4.54 7.35 5.57
N GLU A 27 5.82 7.05 5.32
CA GLU A 27 6.18 5.78 4.69
C GLU A 27 5.74 4.60 5.57
N SER A 28 5.37 3.51 4.92
CA SER A 28 4.94 2.28 5.56
C SER A 28 5.69 1.09 4.97
N ASN A 29 5.51 -0.08 5.57
CA ASN A 29 6.18 -1.31 5.13
C ASN A 29 5.12 -2.38 4.79
N PRO A 30 5.36 -3.30 3.83
CA PRO A 30 4.38 -4.30 3.40
C PRO A 30 3.82 -5.15 4.54
N TRP A 31 4.62 -5.43 5.58
CA TRP A 31 4.16 -6.15 6.77
C TRP A 31 3.07 -5.39 7.53
N SER A 32 3.13 -4.06 7.56
CA SER A 32 2.17 -3.20 8.26
C SER A 32 0.83 -3.07 7.53
N TRP A 33 0.78 -3.40 6.23
CA TRP A 33 -0.42 -3.20 5.40
C TRP A 33 -1.57 -4.12 5.81
N LEU A 34 -1.27 -5.37 6.18
CA LEU A 34 -2.29 -6.34 6.62
C LEU A 34 -3.10 -5.84 7.83
N VAL A 35 -2.43 -5.14 8.74
CA VAL A 35 -3.04 -4.61 9.97
C VAL A 35 -3.45 -3.15 9.87
N LEU A 36 -3.31 -2.53 8.69
CA LEU A 36 -3.51 -1.08 8.48
C LEU A 36 -2.71 -0.23 9.48
N GLY A 37 -1.49 -0.64 9.81
CA GLY A 37 -0.74 -0.13 10.96
C GLY A 37 -0.15 1.27 10.79
N ARG A 38 0.02 1.74 9.54
CA ARG A 38 0.56 3.08 9.24
C ARG A 38 -0.26 3.75 8.14
N PRO A 39 -1.26 4.57 8.49
CA PRO A 39 -2.03 5.33 7.52
C PRO A 39 -1.23 6.52 6.97
N VAL A 40 -1.69 7.06 5.84
CA VAL A 40 -0.99 8.15 5.13
C VAL A 40 -1.83 9.42 5.20
N SER A 41 -1.26 10.51 5.69
CA SER A 41 -1.91 11.82 5.68
C SER A 41 -1.79 12.46 4.31
N TYR A 42 -2.91 12.81 3.68
CA TYR A 42 -2.95 13.55 2.41
C TYR A 42 -3.13 15.05 2.62
N PHE A 43 -3.75 15.42 3.73
CA PHE A 43 -3.97 16.82 4.08
C PHE A 43 -4.05 16.96 5.59
N TYR A 44 -3.42 17.99 6.13
CA TYR A 44 -3.53 18.37 7.53
C TYR A 44 -3.48 19.90 7.62
N GLU A 45 -4.44 20.49 8.32
CA GLU A 45 -4.49 21.93 8.58
C GLU A 45 -4.92 22.19 10.02
N GLU A 46 -4.09 22.92 10.77
CA GLU A 46 -4.46 23.43 12.09
C GLU A 46 -5.49 24.56 11.93
N GLN A 47 -6.63 24.42 12.59
CA GLN A 47 -7.69 25.41 12.59
C GLN A 47 -7.66 26.24 13.88
N THR A 48 -7.88 27.55 13.75
CA THR A 48 -8.01 28.46 14.89
C THR A 48 -9.48 28.63 15.28
N GLY A 49 -9.80 28.58 16.58
CA GLY A 49 -11.11 28.96 17.09
C GLY A 49 -12.11 27.83 17.33
N CYS A 50 -11.68 26.56 17.40
CA CYS A 50 -12.59 25.49 17.79
C CYS A 50 -12.91 25.53 19.29
N ALA A 51 -14.16 25.85 19.60
CA ALA A 51 -14.66 25.96 20.97
C ALA A 51 -14.65 24.65 21.79
N GLN A 52 -14.36 23.49 21.17
CA GLN A 52 -14.53 22.16 21.78
C GLN A 52 -13.25 21.38 22.09
N SER A 53 -12.06 21.90 21.76
CA SER A 53 -10.81 21.20 22.10
C SER A 53 -10.33 21.60 23.49
N SER A 54 -10.02 20.62 24.34
CA SER A 54 -9.45 20.83 25.68
C SER A 54 -8.08 21.51 25.66
N THR A 55 -7.39 21.52 24.51
CA THR A 55 -6.10 22.19 24.30
C THR A 55 -6.20 23.50 23.52
N GLY A 56 -7.42 23.89 23.09
CA GLY A 56 -7.63 25.05 22.21
C GLY A 56 -7.12 24.87 20.77
N LYS A 57 -6.57 23.70 20.43
CA LYS A 57 -6.10 23.33 19.09
C LYS A 57 -7.06 22.36 18.43
N CYS A 58 -7.39 22.58 17.17
CA CYS A 58 -8.14 21.63 16.34
C CYS A 58 -7.48 21.54 14.97
N ALA A 59 -7.72 20.43 14.26
CA ALA A 59 -7.19 20.25 12.92
C ALA A 59 -8.22 19.55 12.04
N ALA A 60 -8.18 19.85 10.75
CA ALA A 60 -8.84 19.08 9.72
C ALA A 60 -7.79 18.19 9.03
N GLU A 61 -8.06 16.90 8.95
CA GLU A 61 -7.16 15.92 8.34
C GLU A 61 -7.89 15.06 7.31
N VAL A 62 -7.25 14.81 6.17
CA VAL A 62 -7.65 13.79 5.19
C VAL A 62 -6.64 12.65 5.28
N LEU A 63 -7.09 11.53 5.84
CA LEU A 63 -6.25 10.36 6.06
C LEU A 63 -6.64 9.23 5.12
N ALA A 64 -5.66 8.71 4.38
CA ALA A 64 -5.81 7.51 3.59
C ALA A 64 -5.62 6.27 4.47
N ILE A 65 -6.73 5.65 4.86
CA ILE A 65 -6.80 4.37 5.56
C ILE A 65 -8.01 3.57 5.05
N GLY A 66 -7.85 2.25 4.91
CA GLY A 66 -8.96 1.37 4.56
C GLY A 66 -9.98 1.22 5.71
N THR A 67 -11.19 0.78 5.40
CA THR A 67 -12.18 0.38 6.43
C THR A 67 -11.69 -0.89 7.14
N PRO A 68 -11.27 -0.85 8.42
CA PRO A 68 -10.49 -1.94 9.01
C PRO A 68 -11.21 -3.29 9.03
N LEU A 69 -12.50 -3.30 9.38
CA LEU A 69 -13.28 -4.53 9.41
C LEU A 69 -13.42 -5.16 8.02
N LEU A 70 -13.68 -4.35 6.99
CA LEU A 70 -13.80 -4.85 5.62
C LEU A 70 -12.46 -5.40 5.12
N TRP A 71 -11.37 -4.70 5.42
CA TRP A 71 -10.01 -5.10 5.05
C TRP A 71 -9.59 -6.43 5.69
N TRP A 72 -9.81 -6.59 7.00
CA TRP A 72 -9.45 -7.83 7.69
C TRP A 72 -10.30 -9.00 7.26
N LEU A 73 -11.60 -8.79 6.97
CA LEU A 73 -12.43 -9.82 6.37
C LEU A 73 -11.90 -10.25 5.00
N ALA A 74 -11.40 -9.32 4.18
CA ALA A 74 -10.72 -9.65 2.93
C ALA A 74 -9.43 -10.46 3.16
N CYS A 75 -8.63 -10.12 4.18
CA CYS A 75 -7.45 -10.90 4.56
C CYS A 75 -7.80 -12.35 4.94
N PHE A 76 -8.87 -12.56 5.72
CA PHE A 76 -9.35 -13.90 6.03
C PHE A 76 -9.91 -14.63 4.80
N ALA A 77 -10.60 -13.93 3.91
CA ALA A 77 -11.04 -14.50 2.64
C ALA A 77 -9.85 -14.97 1.79
N LEU A 78 -8.76 -14.20 1.74
CA LEU A 78 -7.52 -14.60 1.06
C LEU A 78 -6.90 -15.86 1.67
N ALA A 79 -6.87 -15.97 3.00
CA ALA A 79 -6.43 -17.19 3.67
C ALA A 79 -7.29 -18.41 3.26
N TYR A 80 -8.62 -18.21 3.14
CA TYR A 80 -9.52 -19.24 2.62
C TYR A 80 -9.27 -19.57 1.14
N VAL A 81 -8.97 -18.59 0.29
CA VAL A 81 -8.58 -18.82 -1.12
C VAL A 81 -7.32 -19.69 -1.19
N VAL A 82 -6.29 -19.36 -0.39
CA VAL A 82 -5.04 -20.15 -0.33
C VAL A 82 -5.33 -21.58 0.15
N TRP A 83 -6.17 -21.74 1.18
CA TRP A 83 -6.60 -23.05 1.66
C TRP A 83 -7.33 -23.85 0.56
N ARG A 84 -8.27 -23.22 -0.15
CA ARG A 84 -8.99 -23.84 -1.28
C ARG A 84 -8.04 -24.26 -2.40
N TRP A 85 -7.11 -23.40 -2.78
CA TRP A 85 -6.12 -23.72 -3.80
C TRP A 85 -5.24 -24.90 -3.37
N PHE A 86 -4.70 -24.90 -2.15
CA PHE A 86 -3.75 -25.93 -1.69
C PHE A 86 -4.41 -27.29 -1.43
N PHE A 87 -5.52 -27.32 -0.68
CA PHE A 87 -6.17 -28.57 -0.24
C PHE A 87 -7.20 -29.09 -1.24
N ARG A 88 -7.94 -28.21 -1.93
CA ARG A 88 -8.95 -28.62 -2.93
C ARG A 88 -8.43 -28.59 -4.35
N ARG A 89 -7.20 -28.09 -4.59
CA ARG A 89 -6.59 -27.96 -5.93
C ARG A 89 -7.49 -27.22 -6.92
N ASP A 90 -8.23 -26.24 -6.41
CA ASP A 90 -9.13 -25.40 -7.19
C ASP A 90 -8.29 -24.38 -7.98
N TRP A 91 -8.24 -24.53 -9.31
CA TRP A 91 -7.46 -23.65 -10.18
C TRP A 91 -7.96 -22.20 -10.15
N ARG A 92 -9.26 -21.99 -9.89
CA ARG A 92 -9.85 -20.64 -9.82
C ARG A 92 -9.31 -19.90 -8.59
N ALA A 93 -9.21 -20.60 -7.46
CA ALA A 93 -8.59 -20.08 -6.26
C ALA A 93 -7.10 -19.77 -6.49
N GLY A 94 -6.40 -20.64 -7.24
CA GLY A 94 -5.02 -20.39 -7.65
C GLY A 94 -4.86 -19.14 -8.51
N ALA A 95 -5.77 -18.89 -9.47
CA ALA A 95 -5.74 -17.70 -10.30
C ALA A 95 -5.93 -16.41 -9.48
N ILE A 96 -6.87 -16.41 -8.52
CA ILE A 96 -7.07 -15.28 -7.60
C ILE A 96 -5.83 -15.05 -6.73
N ALA A 97 -5.30 -16.11 -6.13
CA ALA A 97 -4.09 -16.02 -5.30
C ALA A 97 -2.88 -15.50 -6.10
N CYS A 98 -2.73 -15.94 -7.35
CA CYS A 98 -1.67 -15.47 -8.24
C CYS A 98 -1.73 -13.96 -8.49
N GLY A 99 -2.92 -13.41 -8.76
CA GLY A 99 -3.09 -11.96 -8.95
C GLY A 99 -2.70 -11.16 -7.70
N VAL A 100 -3.12 -11.63 -6.53
CA VAL A 100 -2.78 -10.98 -5.25
C VAL A 100 -1.28 -11.05 -4.98
N VAL A 101 -0.66 -12.22 -5.17
CA VAL A 101 0.78 -12.40 -5.01
C VAL A 101 1.55 -11.53 -6.01
N ALA A 102 1.09 -11.43 -7.26
CA ALA A 102 1.74 -10.57 -8.26
C ALA A 102 1.72 -9.10 -7.86
N GLY A 103 0.65 -8.63 -7.21
CA GLY A 103 0.56 -7.26 -6.69
C GLY A 103 1.39 -7.01 -5.43
N TRP A 104 1.47 -8.00 -4.53
CA TRP A 104 2.09 -7.83 -3.21
C TRP A 104 3.56 -8.25 -3.11
N LEU A 105 3.92 -9.38 -3.73
CA LEU A 105 5.24 -9.99 -3.60
C LEU A 105 6.39 -9.07 -4.01
N PRO A 106 6.29 -8.24 -5.08
CA PRO A 106 7.37 -7.32 -5.46
C PRO A 106 7.81 -6.41 -4.31
N TRP A 107 6.88 -5.92 -3.49
CA TRP A 107 7.18 -4.98 -2.40
C TRP A 107 8.06 -5.58 -1.31
N PHE A 108 8.01 -6.90 -1.11
CA PHE A 108 8.89 -7.58 -0.16
C PHE A 108 10.36 -7.59 -0.59
N PHE A 109 10.64 -7.41 -1.89
CA PHE A 109 11.99 -7.25 -2.42
C PHE A 109 12.49 -5.79 -2.37
N TYR A 110 11.60 -4.82 -2.14
CA TYR A 110 11.91 -3.39 -2.16
C TYR A 110 11.51 -2.69 -0.85
N GLN A 111 11.74 -3.33 0.30
CA GLN A 111 11.33 -2.81 1.61
C GLN A 111 12.06 -1.52 2.03
N GLU A 112 13.26 -1.27 1.48
CA GLU A 112 14.06 -0.07 1.75
C GLU A 112 13.57 1.18 0.99
N ARG A 113 12.60 1.00 0.08
CA ARG A 113 12.06 2.11 -0.71
C ARG A 113 11.01 2.88 0.09
N THR A 114 10.85 4.15 -0.27
CA THR A 114 9.79 5.02 0.23
C THR A 114 8.43 4.58 -0.32
N ILE A 115 7.77 3.66 0.37
CA ILE A 115 6.48 3.08 0.00
C ILE A 115 5.41 3.42 1.03
N PHE A 116 4.15 3.31 0.63
CA PHE A 116 3.02 3.87 1.37
C PHE A 116 1.85 2.89 1.43
N LEU A 117 0.90 3.12 2.34
CA LEU A 117 -0.23 2.20 2.55
C LEU A 117 -1.10 2.04 1.29
N PHE A 118 -1.23 3.07 0.46
CA PHE A 118 -2.05 3.00 -0.75
C PHE A 118 -1.53 1.98 -1.78
N TYR A 119 -0.26 1.56 -1.71
CA TYR A 119 0.27 0.46 -2.54
C TYR A 119 -0.27 -0.92 -2.15
N ALA A 120 -0.90 -1.05 -0.97
CA ALA A 120 -1.50 -2.30 -0.53
C ALA A 120 -2.74 -2.69 -1.34
N VAL A 121 -3.40 -1.72 -1.98
CA VAL A 121 -4.57 -1.92 -2.83
C VAL A 121 -4.11 -1.96 -4.29
N VAL A 122 -4.28 -3.11 -4.95
CA VAL A 122 -3.88 -3.38 -6.34
C VAL A 122 -5.11 -3.76 -7.16
#